data_AF-A0A968ZEM6-F1
#
_entry.id   AF-A0A968ZEM6-F1
#
_cell.length_a   1.000
_cell.length_b   1.000
_cell.length_c   1.000
_cell.angle_alpha   90.00
_cell.angle_beta   90.00
_cell.angle_gamma   90.00
#
_symmetry.space_group_name_H-M   'P 1'
#
loop_
_entity.id
_entity.type
_entity.pdbx_description
1 polymer ?
#
loop_
_entity_poly.entity_id
_entity_poly.type
_entity_poly.pdbx_seq_one_letter_code
_entity_poly.pdbx_strand_id
1 'polypeptide(L)'
;MRSTFLLAFAFVMATGSAALAAATGDQIRTAISDSTVQGNMDASGPYAEYYAPDGTIKGKDYTGQWSVEGDAMCFAYEGTPKTCWNVELSGDQVRWIKNGASQGTGTIRKGNANGF
;
A
#
# COMPACT_ATOMS: atom_id res chain seq x y z
N MET A 1 -11.78 61.33 6.35
CA MET A 1 -10.72 60.30 6.53
C MET A 1 -11.35 58.94 6.29
N ARG A 2 -10.85 58.17 5.32
CA ARG A 2 -11.39 56.88 4.88
C ARG A 2 -10.94 55.79 5.85
N SER A 3 -11.88 55.13 6.52
CA SER A 3 -11.60 53.99 7.41
C SER A 3 -11.75 52.70 6.60
N THR A 4 -10.62 52.11 6.22
CA THR A 4 -10.58 50.84 5.50
C THR A 4 -10.59 49.71 6.52
N PHE A 5 -11.75 49.07 6.74
CA PHE A 5 -11.84 47.84 7.52
C PHE A 5 -11.31 46.68 6.67
N LEU A 6 -10.13 46.15 7.02
CA LEU A 6 -9.57 44.92 6.48
C LEU A 6 -10.19 43.72 7.21
N LEU A 7 -11.11 43.02 6.55
CA LEU A 7 -11.57 41.69 6.95
C LEU A 7 -10.46 40.67 6.61
N ALA A 8 -9.75 40.19 7.63
CA ALA A 8 -8.83 39.07 7.49
C ALA A 8 -9.63 37.75 7.52
N PHE A 9 -9.81 37.14 6.35
CA PHE A 9 -10.41 35.81 6.21
C PHE A 9 -9.31 34.76 6.46
N ALA A 10 -9.26 34.20 7.67
CA ALA A 10 -8.34 33.12 8.00
C ALA A 10 -8.87 31.80 7.41
N PHE A 11 -8.27 31.36 6.29
CA PHE A 11 -8.57 30.06 5.69
C PHE A 11 -7.80 28.96 6.45
N VAL A 12 -8.49 28.28 7.37
CA VAL A 12 -7.94 27.09 8.05
C VAL A 12 -7.92 25.94 7.03
N MET A 13 -6.74 25.65 6.47
CA MET A 13 -6.54 24.42 5.69
C MET A 13 -6.52 23.24 6.67
N ALA A 14 -7.63 22.52 6.77
CA ALA A 14 -7.67 21.23 7.43
C ALA A 14 -6.87 20.22 6.61
N THR A 15 -5.62 19.96 7.00
CA THR A 15 -4.85 18.82 6.50
C THR A 15 -5.42 17.55 7.10
N GLY A 16 -6.49 17.01 6.50
CA GLY A 16 -7.00 15.71 6.88
C GLY A 16 -5.99 14.63 6.50
N SER A 17 -5.33 14.04 7.50
CA SER A 17 -4.60 12.78 7.31
C SER A 17 -5.61 11.73 6.86
N ALA A 18 -5.55 11.31 5.61
CA ALA A 18 -6.40 10.23 5.11
C ALA A 18 -6.10 8.96 5.93
N ALA A 19 -7.11 8.47 6.65
CA ALA A 19 -6.99 7.22 7.40
C ALA A 19 -6.89 6.04 6.42
N LEU A 20 -6.08 5.03 6.77
CA LEU A 20 -6.09 3.74 6.08
C LEU A 20 -7.51 3.16 6.15
N ALA A 21 -8.03 2.73 5.00
CA ALA A 21 -9.36 2.17 4.88
C ALA A 21 -9.31 0.86 4.09
N ALA A 22 -10.22 -0.06 4.42
CA ALA A 22 -10.36 -1.33 3.71
C ALA A 22 -10.51 -1.08 2.20
N ALA A 23 -9.68 -1.77 1.42
CA ALA A 23 -9.62 -1.61 -0.03
C ALA A 23 -10.39 -2.73 -0.73
N THR A 24 -11.07 -2.38 -1.83
CA THR A 24 -11.66 -3.36 -2.75
C THR A 24 -10.59 -3.99 -3.64
N GLY A 25 -10.90 -5.13 -4.25
CA GLY A 25 -9.98 -5.81 -5.17
C GLY A 25 -9.47 -4.90 -6.30
N ASP A 26 -10.33 -4.04 -6.86
CA ASP A 26 -9.93 -3.13 -7.93
C ASP A 26 -9.03 -2.00 -7.45
N GLN A 27 -9.26 -1.50 -6.23
CA GLN A 27 -8.37 -0.54 -5.59
C GLN A 27 -7.00 -1.16 -5.32
N ILE A 28 -6.96 -2.40 -4.82
CA ILE A 28 -5.71 -3.14 -4.59
C ILE A 28 -4.96 -3.34 -5.91
N ARG A 29 -5.61 -3.85 -6.96
CA ARG A 29 -4.98 -4.05 -8.28
C ARG A 29 -4.39 -2.74 -8.82
N THR A 30 -5.14 -1.65 -8.74
CA THR A 30 -4.72 -0.33 -9.24
C THR A 30 -3.52 0.22 -8.45
N ALA A 31 -3.54 0.04 -7.13
CA ALA A 31 -2.49 0.54 -6.26
C ALA A 31 -1.19 -0.27 -6.42
N ILE A 32 -1.30 -1.60 -6.43
CA ILE A 32 -0.16 -2.53 -6.31
C ILE A 32 0.44 -2.92 -7.66
N SER A 33 -0.35 -3.08 -8.72
CA SER A 33 0.18 -3.47 -10.03
C SER A 33 1.21 -2.44 -10.53
N ASP A 34 2.28 -2.96 -11.14
CA ASP A 34 3.44 -2.19 -11.59
C ASP A 34 3.99 -1.26 -10.51
N SER A 35 4.17 -1.79 -9.30
CA SER A 35 4.65 -0.99 -8.17
C SER A 35 5.60 -1.78 -7.28
N THR A 36 6.59 -1.10 -6.71
CA THR A 36 7.39 -1.58 -5.59
C THR A 36 6.72 -1.18 -4.28
N VAL A 37 6.60 -2.14 -3.36
CA VAL A 37 6.21 -1.84 -1.97
C VAL A 37 7.38 -2.14 -1.06
N GLN A 38 7.67 -1.20 -0.18
CA GLN A 38 8.71 -1.31 0.83
C GLN A 38 8.17 -0.95 2.20
N GLY A 39 8.54 -1.70 3.22
CA GLY A 39 8.04 -1.47 4.57
C GLY A 39 8.52 -2.49 5.56
N ASN A 40 7.68 -2.83 6.52
CA ASN A 40 8.02 -3.75 7.59
C ASN A 40 6.85 -4.70 7.86
N MET A 41 7.13 -6.00 7.87
CA MET A 41 6.25 -7.05 8.37
C MET A 41 6.52 -7.26 9.85
N ASP A 42 5.49 -7.43 10.65
CA ASP A 42 5.60 -7.59 12.11
C ASP A 42 6.38 -8.86 12.48
N ALA A 43 6.26 -9.92 11.68
CA ALA A 43 6.92 -11.20 11.94
C ALA A 43 8.34 -11.33 11.38
N SER A 44 8.64 -10.68 10.24
CA SER A 44 9.88 -10.90 9.48
C SER A 44 10.73 -9.64 9.29
N GLY A 45 10.27 -8.49 9.75
CA GLY A 45 11.01 -7.23 9.66
C GLY A 45 10.92 -6.56 8.28
N PRO A 46 11.95 -5.81 7.87
CA PRO A 46 11.88 -4.98 6.69
C PRO A 46 11.80 -5.82 5.41
N TYR A 47 10.99 -5.37 4.46
CA TYR A 47 10.85 -6.01 3.15
C TYR A 47 10.75 -4.96 2.05
N ALA A 48 11.12 -5.36 0.83
CA ALA A 48 10.88 -4.59 -0.37
C ALA A 48 10.73 -5.55 -1.56
N GLU A 49 9.66 -5.37 -2.32
CA GLU A 49 9.36 -6.23 -3.47
C GLU A 49 8.58 -5.48 -4.55
N TYR A 50 8.83 -5.84 -5.80
CA TYR A 50 8.12 -5.34 -6.97
C TYR A 50 7.04 -6.32 -7.41
N TYR A 51 5.83 -5.80 -7.60
CA TYR A 51 4.67 -6.53 -8.08
C TYR A 51 4.47 -6.24 -9.57
N ALA A 52 4.97 -7.15 -10.40
CA ALA A 52 4.85 -7.06 -11.85
C ALA A 52 3.40 -7.27 -12.31
N PRO A 53 2.93 -6.59 -13.37
CA PRO A 53 1.55 -6.74 -13.88
C PRO A 53 1.16 -8.16 -14.32
N ASP A 54 2.14 -9.01 -14.61
CA ASP A 54 1.94 -10.41 -14.99
C ASP A 54 1.66 -11.34 -13.80
N GLY A 55 1.63 -10.79 -12.57
CA GLY A 55 1.45 -11.55 -11.33
C GLY A 55 2.76 -11.94 -10.65
N THR A 56 3.92 -11.65 -11.22
CA THR A 56 5.21 -12.01 -10.61
C THR A 56 5.59 -11.04 -9.49
N ILE A 57 6.11 -11.58 -8.38
CA ILE A 57 6.79 -10.82 -7.32
C ILE A 57 8.29 -10.94 -7.54
N LYS A 58 9.00 -9.82 -7.48
CA LYS A 58 10.47 -9.78 -7.51
C LYS A 58 10.98 -9.10 -6.24
N GLY A 59 11.64 -9.87 -5.40
CA GLY A 59 12.40 -9.38 -4.25
C GLY A 59 13.90 -9.33 -4.55
N LYS A 60 14.70 -9.02 -3.52
CA LYS A 60 16.17 -8.93 -3.64
C LYS A 60 16.81 -10.25 -4.11
N ASP A 61 16.33 -11.35 -3.55
CA ASP A 61 16.90 -12.68 -3.64
C ASP A 61 15.83 -13.77 -3.72
N TYR A 62 14.58 -13.39 -4.00
CA TYR A 62 13.45 -14.29 -4.11
C TYR A 62 12.46 -13.85 -5.19
N THR A 63 11.67 -14.82 -5.66
CA THR A 63 10.52 -14.59 -6.53
C THR A 63 9.28 -15.20 -5.91
N GLY A 64 8.12 -14.68 -6.30
CA GLY A 64 6.83 -15.23 -5.90
C GLY A 64 5.76 -14.91 -6.92
N GLN A 65 4.52 -15.23 -6.58
CA GLN A 65 3.35 -14.88 -7.35
C GLN A 65 2.37 -14.11 -6.48
N TRP A 66 1.77 -13.07 -7.05
CA TRP A 66 0.70 -12.31 -6.44
C TRP A 66 -0.56 -12.37 -7.29
N SER A 67 -1.70 -12.31 -6.61
CA SER A 67 -3.01 -12.17 -7.22
C SER A 67 -3.91 -11.35 -6.31
N VAL A 68 -5.02 -10.86 -6.86
CA VAL A 68 -6.09 -10.26 -6.06
C VAL A 68 -7.34 -11.10 -6.25
N GLU A 69 -7.82 -11.69 -5.15
CA GLU A 69 -8.96 -12.61 -5.11
C GLU A 69 -10.04 -12.02 -4.20
N GLY A 70 -11.15 -11.58 -4.81
CA GLY A 70 -12.12 -10.72 -4.11
C GLY A 70 -11.46 -9.41 -3.68
N ASP A 71 -11.58 -9.08 -2.39
CA ASP A 71 -10.98 -7.88 -1.76
C ASP A 71 -9.70 -8.21 -0.99
N ALA A 72 -9.04 -9.33 -1.32
CA ALA A 72 -7.82 -9.77 -0.68
C ALA A 72 -6.64 -9.83 -1.67
N MET A 73 -5.46 -9.47 -1.18
CA MET A 73 -4.18 -9.69 -1.84
C MET A 73 -3.63 -11.05 -1.44
N CYS A 74 -3.33 -11.91 -2.42
CA CYS A 74 -2.82 -13.25 -2.20
C CYS A 74 -1.38 -13.37 -2.67
N PHE A 75 -0.55 -14.01 -1.85
CA PHE A 75 0.86 -14.24 -2.16
C PHE A 75 1.16 -15.73 -2.13
N ALA A 76 1.91 -16.20 -3.12
CA ALA A 76 2.45 -17.55 -3.19
C ALA A 76 3.96 -17.47 -3.43
N TYR A 77 4.73 -17.64 -2.36
CA TYR A 77 6.19 -17.72 -2.43
C TYR A 77 6.62 -19.18 -2.55
N GLU A 78 7.79 -19.42 -3.13
CA GLU A 78 8.34 -20.77 -3.27
C GLU A 78 8.39 -21.50 -1.92
N GLY A 79 7.95 -22.76 -1.90
CA GLY A 79 7.93 -23.58 -0.69
C GLY A 79 6.86 -23.20 0.34
N THR A 80 5.98 -22.24 0.05
CA THR A 80 4.91 -21.80 0.96
C THR A 80 3.52 -21.95 0.35
N PRO A 81 2.48 -22.32 1.13
CA PRO A 81 1.10 -22.26 0.68
C PRO A 81 0.68 -20.82 0.36
N LYS A 82 -0.14 -20.66 -0.68
CA LYS A 82 -0.75 -19.38 -1.01
C LYS A 82 -1.51 -18.81 0.19
N THR A 83 -1.22 -17.57 0.56
CA THR A 83 -1.83 -16.90 1.70
C THR A 83 -2.43 -15.57 1.28
N CYS A 84 -3.71 -15.37 1.59
CA CYS A 84 -4.45 -14.15 1.27
C CYS A 84 -4.62 -13.22 2.47
N TRP A 85 -4.62 -11.93 2.20
CA TRP A 85 -4.53 -10.84 3.17
C TRP A 85 -5.54 -9.77 2.80
N ASN A 86 -6.29 -9.28 3.79
CA ASN A 86 -7.08 -8.08 3.60
C ASN A 86 -6.12 -6.88 3.51
N VAL A 87 -6.51 -5.86 2.76
CA VAL A 87 -5.66 -4.70 2.50
C VAL A 87 -6.37 -3.46 2.94
N GLU A 88 -5.66 -2.58 3.63
CA GLU A 88 -6.07 -1.20 3.78
C GLU A 88 -5.13 -0.27 3.04
N LEU A 89 -5.69 0.76 2.41
CA LEU A 89 -4.96 1.74 1.61
C LEU A 89 -5.28 3.17 2.06
N SER A 90 -4.28 4.04 1.96
CA SER A 90 -4.42 5.50 2.09
C SER A 90 -3.26 6.17 1.36
N GLY A 91 -3.56 6.85 0.24
CA GLY A 91 -2.52 7.44 -0.60
C GLY A 91 -1.54 6.40 -1.10
N ASP A 92 -0.27 6.56 -0.73
CA ASP A 92 0.81 5.63 -1.04
C ASP A 92 1.08 4.61 0.07
N GLN A 93 0.26 4.55 1.12
CA GLN A 93 0.42 3.63 2.23
C GLN A 93 -0.47 2.40 2.05
N VAL A 94 0.09 1.24 2.40
CA VAL A 94 -0.61 -0.04 2.47
C VAL A 94 -0.42 -0.68 3.84
N ARG A 95 -1.47 -1.35 4.33
CA ARG A 95 -1.43 -2.15 5.55
C ARG A 95 -1.99 -3.53 5.28
N TRP A 96 -1.24 -4.56 5.67
CA TRP A 96 -1.61 -5.95 5.49
C TRP A 96 -2.36 -6.44 6.72
N ILE A 97 -3.60 -6.88 6.53
CA ILE A 97 -4.48 -7.31 7.60
C ILE A 97 -4.72 -8.81 7.52
N LYS A 98 -4.47 -9.51 8.64
CA LYS A 98 -4.79 -10.93 8.81
C LYS A 98 -5.51 -11.12 10.14
N ASN A 99 -6.56 -11.93 10.14
CA ASN A 99 -7.35 -12.21 11.35
C ASN A 99 -7.82 -10.94 12.09
N GLY A 100 -8.11 -9.86 11.34
CA GLY A 100 -8.56 -8.58 11.89
C GLY A 100 -7.46 -7.69 12.47
N ALA A 101 -6.19 -8.10 12.40
CA ALA A 101 -5.05 -7.34 12.92
C ALA A 101 -4.07 -6.96 11.81
N SER A 102 -3.40 -5.81 11.98
CA SER A 102 -2.22 -5.48 11.19
C SER A 102 -1.16 -6.56 11.36
N GLN A 103 -0.48 -6.95 10.29
CA GLN A 103 0.75 -7.74 10.38
C GLN A 103 1.91 -7.10 9.62
N GLY A 104 1.71 -5.91 9.06
CA GLY A 104 2.75 -5.19 8.36
C GLY A 104 2.21 -3.97 7.65
N THR A 105 3.13 -3.07 7.32
CA THR A 105 2.86 -1.84 6.59
C THR A 105 3.86 -1.68 5.45
N GLY A 106 3.48 -0.91 4.45
CA GLY A 106 4.34 -0.61 3.32
C GLY A 106 4.01 0.73 2.69
N THR A 107 4.98 1.27 1.99
CA THR A 107 4.86 2.42 1.12
C THR A 107 4.99 1.96 -0.33
N ILE A 108 4.02 2.35 -1.14
CA ILE A 108 3.89 2.05 -2.56
C ILE A 108 4.68 3.10 -3.37
N ARG A 109 5.49 2.63 -4.31
CA ARG A 109 6.22 3.42 -5.29
C ARG A 109 5.94 2.83 -6.66
N LYS A 110 5.52 3.66 -7.62
CA LYS A 110 5.24 3.18 -8.98
C LYS A 110 6.51 2.70 -9.69
N GLY A 111 6.36 1.67 -10.50
CA GLY A 111 7.44 0.98 -11.21
C GLY A 111 8.32 0.12 -10.31
N ASN A 112 9.35 -0.48 -10.90
CA ASN A 112 10.39 -1.23 -10.20
C ASN A 112 11.45 -0.28 -9.62
N ALA A 113 11.06 0.49 -8.59
CA ALA A 113 11.86 1.58 -8.04
C ALA A 113 13.23 1.13 -7.49
N ASN A 114 13.34 -0.13 -7.09
CA ASN A 114 14.56 -0.71 -6.52
C ASN A 114 15.38 -1.55 -7.52
N GLY A 115 14.90 -1.71 -8.77
CA GLY A 115 15.63 -2.41 -9.84
C GLY A 115 15.79 -3.92 -9.64
N PHE A 116 14.78 -4.59 -9.08
CA PHE A 116 14.73 -6.06 -8.95
C PHE A 116 14.68 -6.81 -10.28
#